data_AF-A0A9P0QFV6-F1
#
_entry.id   AF-A0A9P0QFV6-F1
#
_cell.length_a   1.000
_cell.length_b   1.000
_cell.length_c   1.000
_cell.angle_alpha   90.00
_cell.angle_beta   90.00
_cell.angle_gamma   90.00
#
_symmetry.space_group_name_H-M   'P 1'
#
loop_
_entity.id
_entity.type
_entity.pdbx_description
1 polymer ?
#
loop_
_entity_poly.entity_id
_entity_poly.type
_entity_poly.pdbx_seq_one_letter_code
_entity_poly.pdbx_strand_id
1 'polypeptide(L)'
;MEYKWTERDMEEHIDVNNLSVIKKQVRPIREQEDNESRRLWKEVTAGLKFNEIDKGDNAKQALEQKQRDEAKERKDRGHEWNTRLFTKLGEDSYVYKKPLRQRLNSQTSNT
;
A
#
# COMPACT_ATOMS: atom_id res chain seq x y z
N MET A 1 -4.33 48.69 14.18
CA MET A 1 -4.90 48.14 12.92
C MET A 1 -5.70 46.92 13.31
N GLU A 2 -7.01 47.04 13.35
CA GLU A 2 -7.90 45.91 13.64
C GLU A 2 -8.21 45.19 12.32
N TYR A 3 -7.89 43.91 12.26
CA TYR A 3 -8.20 43.08 11.11
C TYR A 3 -9.69 42.71 11.16
N LYS A 4 -10.51 43.38 10.35
CA LYS A 4 -11.87 42.93 10.05
C LYS A 4 -11.80 41.81 9.03
N TRP A 5 -12.11 40.59 9.44
CA TRP A 5 -12.46 39.53 8.51
C TRP A 5 -13.70 39.99 7.75
N THR A 6 -13.59 40.16 6.43
CA THR A 6 -14.80 40.21 5.61
C THR A 6 -15.44 38.83 5.68
N GLU A 7 -16.74 38.79 5.97
CA GLU A 7 -17.59 37.62 5.83
C GLU A 7 -17.52 37.18 4.36
N ARG A 8 -16.46 36.47 3.99
CA ARG A 8 -16.36 35.81 2.70
C ARG A 8 -17.41 34.72 2.74
N ASP A 9 -18.36 34.78 1.81
CA ASP A 9 -19.32 33.73 1.53
C ASP A 9 -18.60 32.37 1.62
N MET A 10 -19.04 31.54 2.57
CA MET A 10 -18.55 30.18 2.68
C MET A 10 -19.13 29.38 1.52
N GLU A 11 -18.42 29.37 0.40
CA GLU A 11 -18.76 28.53 -0.74
C GLU A 11 -18.33 27.09 -0.45
N GLU A 12 -19.30 26.17 -0.42
CA GLU A 12 -19.06 24.75 -0.27
C GLU A 12 -18.38 24.20 -1.54
N HIS A 13 -17.09 23.85 -1.44
CA HIS A 13 -16.33 23.38 -2.59
C HIS A 13 -16.55 21.89 -2.88
N ILE A 14 -16.62 21.05 -1.84
CA ILE A 14 -16.76 19.60 -1.93
C ILE A 14 -17.47 19.06 -0.69
N ASP A 15 -18.60 18.37 -0.88
CA ASP A 15 -19.21 17.55 0.17
C ASP A 15 -18.75 16.09 0.05
N VAL A 16 -17.86 15.68 0.96
CA VAL A 16 -17.32 14.30 1.00
C VAL A 16 -18.38 13.25 1.31
N ASN A 17 -19.50 13.61 1.94
CA ASN A 17 -20.59 12.69 2.25
C ASN A 17 -21.42 12.37 1.00
N ASN A 18 -21.45 13.29 0.03
CA ASN A 18 -22.18 13.13 -1.23
C ASN A 18 -21.33 12.54 -2.36
N LEU A 19 -20.02 12.39 -2.17
CA LEU A 19 -19.15 11.79 -3.18
C LEU A 19 -19.32 10.26 -3.25
N SER A 20 -19.52 9.74 -4.46
CA SER A 20 -19.55 8.30 -4.70
C SER A 20 -18.17 7.67 -4.52
N VAL A 21 -18.05 6.66 -3.65
CA VAL A 21 -16.79 5.93 -3.43
C VAL A 21 -16.58 4.87 -4.51
N ILE A 22 -15.60 5.08 -5.39
CA ILE A 22 -15.19 4.09 -6.40
C ILE A 22 -14.19 3.10 -5.78
N LYS A 23 -14.61 1.84 -5.62
CA LYS A 23 -13.76 0.79 -5.05
C LYS A 23 -12.71 0.32 -6.06
N LYS A 24 -11.50 0.06 -5.56
CA LYS A 24 -10.43 -0.57 -6.35
C LYS A 24 -10.82 -2.00 -6.74
N GLN A 25 -10.61 -2.36 -8.00
CA GLN A 25 -10.68 -3.74 -8.46
C GLN A 25 -9.37 -4.46 -8.12
N VAL A 26 -9.45 -5.66 -7.54
CA VAL A 26 -8.29 -6.44 -7.09
C VAL A 26 -8.52 -7.90 -7.44
N ARG A 27 -7.46 -8.61 -7.86
CA ARG A 27 -7.53 -10.03 -8.19
C ARG A 27 -8.02 -10.89 -7.00
N PRO A 28 -8.68 -12.04 -7.25
CA PRO A 28 -9.01 -13.00 -6.22
C PRO A 28 -7.77 -13.45 -5.43
N ILE A 29 -7.91 -13.75 -4.13
CA ILE A 29 -6.78 -14.11 -3.25
C ILE A 29 -5.99 -15.32 -3.79
N ARG A 30 -6.68 -16.29 -4.41
CA ARG A 30 -6.04 -17.48 -5.01
C ARG A 30 -5.09 -17.16 -6.19
N GLU A 31 -5.21 -15.96 -6.77
CA GLU A 31 -4.39 -15.46 -7.90
C GLU A 31 -3.41 -14.35 -7.46
N GLN A 32 -3.28 -14.11 -6.15
CA GLN A 32 -2.33 -13.16 -5.59
C GLN A 32 -1.05 -13.88 -5.18
N GLU A 33 0.10 -13.22 -5.29
CA GLU A 33 1.38 -13.72 -4.77
C GLU A 33 1.38 -13.75 -3.23
N ASP A 34 2.24 -14.56 -2.63
CA ASP A 34 2.28 -14.74 -1.16
C ASP A 34 2.44 -13.43 -0.37
N ASN A 35 3.24 -12.50 -0.91
CA ASN A 35 3.53 -11.21 -0.28
C ASN A 35 2.55 -10.09 -0.69
N GLU A 36 1.47 -10.39 -1.43
CA GLU A 36 0.41 -9.42 -1.68
C GLU A 36 -0.51 -9.28 -0.47
N SER A 37 -0.87 -8.04 -0.13
CA SER A 37 -1.43 -7.70 1.17
C SER A 37 -2.68 -8.51 1.54
N ARG A 38 -3.63 -8.77 0.62
CA ARG A 38 -4.84 -9.53 0.98
C ARG A 38 -4.56 -11.01 1.22
N ARG A 39 -3.58 -11.60 0.52
CA ARG A 39 -3.15 -12.98 0.75
C ARG A 39 -2.34 -13.08 2.03
N LEU A 40 -1.35 -12.19 2.20
CA LEU A 40 -0.45 -12.17 3.35
C LEU A 40 -1.19 -11.99 4.68
N TRP A 41 -2.20 -11.10 4.72
CA TRP A 41 -2.97 -10.79 5.92
C TRP A 41 -4.30 -11.56 6.04
N LYS A 42 -4.54 -12.55 5.17
CA LYS A 42 -5.82 -13.25 5.08
C LYS A 42 -6.29 -13.78 6.44
N GLU A 43 -5.44 -14.51 7.15
CA GLU A 43 -5.81 -15.16 8.42
C GLU A 43 -6.03 -14.14 9.54
N VAL A 44 -5.22 -13.08 9.60
CA VAL A 44 -5.40 -11.98 10.56
C VAL A 44 -6.74 -11.28 10.34
N THR A 45 -7.04 -10.93 9.08
CA THR A 45 -8.30 -10.27 8.74
C THR A 45 -9.52 -11.18 8.91
N ALA A 46 -9.37 -12.50 8.74
CA ALA A 46 -10.41 -13.47 9.03
C ALA A 46 -10.71 -13.52 10.54
N GLY A 47 -9.68 -13.58 11.40
CA GLY A 47 -9.84 -13.54 12.85
C GLY A 47 -10.59 -12.28 13.31
N LEU A 48 -10.21 -11.11 12.79
CA LEU A 48 -10.93 -9.86 13.06
C LEU A 48 -12.39 -9.89 12.59
N LYS A 49 -12.64 -10.41 11.38
CA LYS A 49 -13.99 -10.47 10.80
C LYS A 49 -14.93 -11.40 11.57
N PHE A 50 -14.42 -12.51 12.09
CA PHE A 50 -15.19 -13.51 12.83
C PHE A 50 -15.10 -13.33 14.35
N ASN A 51 -14.50 -12.24 14.81
CA ASN A 51 -14.27 -11.94 16.23
C ASN A 51 -13.49 -13.05 16.97
N GLU A 52 -12.62 -13.76 16.26
CA GLU A 52 -11.71 -14.77 16.79
C GLU A 52 -10.34 -14.12 17.07
N ILE A 53 -10.29 -13.28 18.11
CA ILE A 53 -9.13 -12.42 18.40
C ILE A 53 -7.85 -13.24 18.58
N ASP A 54 -7.90 -14.32 19.36
CA ASP A 54 -6.73 -15.19 19.60
C ASP A 54 -6.15 -15.77 18.30
N LYS A 55 -7.01 -16.15 17.34
CA LYS A 55 -6.54 -16.65 16.04
C LYS A 55 -5.89 -15.53 15.23
N GLY A 56 -6.48 -14.33 15.25
CA GLY A 56 -5.93 -13.14 14.60
C GLY A 56 -4.56 -12.76 15.16
N ASP A 57 -4.41 -12.75 16.48
CA ASP A 57 -3.16 -12.41 17.17
C ASP A 57 -2.08 -13.45 16.92
N ASN A 58 -2.39 -14.74 17.00
CA ASN A 58 -1.44 -15.80 16.68
C ASN A 58 -0.95 -15.72 15.22
N ALA A 59 -1.87 -15.48 14.27
CA ALA A 59 -1.51 -15.29 12.87
C ALA A 59 -0.63 -14.04 12.65
N LYS A 60 -0.94 -12.93 13.33
CA LYS A 60 -0.13 -11.69 13.29
C LYS A 60 1.27 -11.94 13.83
N GLN A 61 1.38 -12.57 15.00
CA GLN A 61 2.67 -12.86 15.64
C GLN A 61 3.53 -13.75 14.74
N ALA A 62 2.96 -14.81 14.17
CA ALA A 62 3.68 -15.70 13.25
C ALA A 62 4.19 -14.96 12.01
N LEU A 63 3.35 -14.11 11.40
CA LEU A 63 3.71 -13.30 10.23
C LEU A 63 4.86 -12.32 10.54
N GLU A 64 4.74 -11.57 11.64
CA GLU A 64 5.75 -10.59 12.05
C GLU A 64 7.06 -11.24 12.47
N GLN A 65 7.00 -12.40 13.14
CA GLN A 65 8.19 -13.14 13.53
C GLN A 65 8.95 -13.65 12.31
N LYS A 66 8.24 -14.22 11.31
CA LYS A 66 8.85 -14.61 10.04
C LYS A 66 9.58 -13.44 9.37
N GLN A 67 8.97 -12.26 9.33
CA GLN A 67 9.60 -11.06 8.75
C GLN A 67 10.85 -10.59 9.54
N ARG A 68 10.82 -10.69 10.88
CA ARG A 68 11.99 -10.39 11.73
C ARG A 68 13.14 -11.37 11.45
N ASP A 69 12.83 -12.64 11.32
CA ASP A 69 13.84 -13.69 11.08
C ASP A 69 14.48 -13.53 9.69
N GLU A 70 13.68 -13.26 8.65
CA GLU A 70 14.20 -12.99 7.30
C GLU A 70 15.05 -11.71 7.26
N ALA A 71 14.67 -10.67 8.02
CA ALA A 71 15.46 -9.45 8.12
C ALA A 71 16.80 -9.67 8.83
N LYS A 72 16.80 -10.47 9.89
CA LYS A 72 18.01 -10.89 10.59
C LYS A 72 18.92 -11.69 9.65
N GLU A 73 18.38 -12.68 8.95
CA GLU A 73 19.14 -13.48 8.00
C GLU A 73 19.77 -12.63 6.89
N ARG A 74 19.03 -11.67 6.32
CA ARG A 74 19.57 -10.73 5.32
C ARG A 74 20.73 -9.91 5.88
N LYS A 75 20.59 -9.40 7.11
CA LYS A 75 21.66 -8.65 7.80
C LYS A 75 22.89 -9.52 8.03
N ASP A 76 22.70 -10.73 8.54
CA ASP A 76 23.79 -11.66 8.86
C ASP A 76 24.55 -12.10 7.59
N ARG A 77 23.86 -12.18 6.45
CA ARG A 77 24.46 -12.45 5.12
C ARG A 77 25.05 -11.20 4.44
N GLY A 78 24.89 -10.01 5.02
CA GLY A 78 25.34 -8.75 4.42
C GLY A 78 24.57 -8.35 3.15
N HIS A 79 23.34 -8.84 2.96
CA HIS A 79 22.52 -8.50 1.80
C HIS A 79 21.69 -7.24 2.05
N GLU A 80 21.77 -6.29 1.13
CA GLU A 80 20.90 -5.11 1.14
C GLU A 80 19.45 -5.47 0.76
N TRP A 81 18.50 -4.76 1.38
CA TRP A 81 17.10 -4.88 1.03
C TRP A 81 16.81 -4.23 -0.31
N ASN A 82 16.34 -5.03 -1.27
CA ASN A 82 16.00 -4.59 -2.61
C ASN A 82 14.50 -4.71 -2.87
N THR A 83 13.85 -3.60 -3.24
CA THR A 83 12.41 -3.64 -3.51
C THR A 83 12.10 -4.22 -4.90
N ARG A 84 10.99 -4.97 -5.01
CA ARG A 84 10.60 -5.62 -6.27
C ARG A 84 10.24 -4.61 -7.36
N LEU A 85 9.47 -3.58 -7.02
CA LEU A 85 8.78 -2.70 -7.97
C LEU A 85 9.39 -1.30 -8.09
N PHE A 86 10.18 -0.87 -7.11
CA PHE A 86 10.76 0.47 -7.05
C PHE A 86 12.30 0.41 -7.01
N THR A 87 12.93 1.47 -7.51
CA THR A 87 14.39 1.65 -7.43
C THR A 87 14.66 2.86 -6.54
N LYS A 88 15.61 2.72 -5.61
CA LYS A 88 16.06 3.80 -4.73
C LYS A 88 16.94 4.77 -5.53
N LEU A 89 16.61 6.07 -5.52
CA LEU A 89 17.34 7.12 -6.24
C LEU A 89 18.13 8.05 -5.28
N GLY A 90 17.80 8.05 -4.00
CA GLY A 90 18.44 8.84 -2.95
C GLY A 90 18.02 8.32 -1.57
N GLU A 91 18.25 9.10 -0.50
CA GLU A 91 17.92 8.68 0.86
C GLU A 91 16.41 8.35 1.02
N ASP A 92 15.54 9.26 0.54
CA ASP A 92 14.07 9.14 0.65
C ASP A 92 13.34 9.15 -0.72
N SER A 93 14.05 8.87 -1.81
CA SER A 93 13.47 8.92 -3.17
C SER A 93 13.39 7.54 -3.82
N TYR A 94 12.19 7.20 -4.29
CA TYR A 94 11.90 5.94 -4.97
C TYR A 94 11.19 6.18 -6.30
N VAL A 95 11.67 5.54 -7.36
CA VAL A 95 11.05 5.59 -8.69
C VAL A 95 10.49 4.22 -9.03
N TYR A 96 9.23 4.17 -9.47
CA TYR A 96 8.64 2.94 -9.96
C TYR A 96 9.39 2.47 -11.22
N LYS A 97 9.75 1.18 -11.29
CA LYS A 97 10.58 0.63 -12.37
C LYS A 97 9.92 0.72 -13.76
N LYS A 98 8.58 0.80 -13.83
CA LYS A 98 7.81 0.85 -15.10
C LYS A 98 6.79 2.01 -15.12
N PRO A 99 7.22 3.27 -15.01
CA PRO A 99 6.34 4.42 -14.89
C PRO A 99 5.35 4.53 -16.06
N LEU A 100 4.15 5.06 -15.79
CA LEU A 100 3.06 5.12 -16.77
C LEU A 100 3.49 5.79 -18.08
N ARG A 101 4.23 6.91 -18.00
CA ARG A 101 4.78 7.62 -19.16
C ARG A 101 5.57 6.71 -20.12
N GLN A 102 6.34 5.76 -19.60
CA GLN A 102 7.10 4.83 -20.44
C GLN A 102 6.17 3.80 -21.10
N ARG A 103 5.14 3.34 -20.38
CA ARG A 103 4.17 2.37 -20.92
C ARG A 103 3.32 2.96 -22.04
N LEU A 104 2.96 4.25 -21.95
CA LEU A 104 2.20 4.95 -22.99
C LEU A 104 3.05 5.15 -24.24
N ASN A 105 4.32 5.57 -24.11
CA ASN A 105 5.21 5.76 -25.24
C ASN A 105 5.48 4.46 -26.03
N SER A 106 5.55 3.32 -25.34
CA SER A 106 5.70 2.01 -26.00
C SER A 106 4.46 1.58 -26.80
N GLN A 107 3.28 2.12 -26.49
CA GLN A 107 2.07 1.85 -27.27
C GLN A 107 1.99 2.71 -28.53
N THR A 108 2.45 3.96 -28.47
CA THR A 108 2.43 4.90 -29.60
C THR A 108 3.44 4.58 -30.70
N SER A 109 4.50 3.81 -30.41
CA SER A 109 5.51 3.41 -31.41
C SER A 109 5.11 2.18 -32.25
N ASN A 110 3.99 1.53 -31.92
CA ASN A 110 3.49 0.34 -32.60
C ASN A 110 2.21 0.64 -33.42
N THR A 111 1.97 1.90 -33.77
CA THR A 111 0.93 2.36 -34.72
C THR A 111 1.58 3.38 -35.65
#